data_AF-A0A2N8NU67-F1
#
_entry.id   AF-A0A2N8NU67-F1
#
_cell.length_a   1.000
_cell.length_b   1.000
_cell.length_c   1.000
_cell.angle_alpha   90.00
_cell.angle_beta   90.00
_cell.angle_gamma   90.00
#
_symmetry.space_group_name_H-M   'P 1'
#
loop_
_entity.id
_entity.type
_entity.pdbx_description
1 polymer ?
#
loop_
_entity_poly.entity_id
_entity_poly.type
_entity_poly.pdbx_seq_one_letter_code
_entity_poly.pdbx_strand_id
1 'polypeptide(L)'
;MVKAQADEIVALDRRDGTRLWDAPTPGSGTVMCQASTDATSNIAVLAYGNGEDCHTFYAVDLTSGKPLWQHQIDADEWAPSGGTRIARSGDTVVVSAEKHLATAYRVSDGKELWKDTSPTAFDLKSPPGRLPGGRSTPAAAS
;
A
#
# COMPACT_ATOMS: atom_id res chain seq x y z
N MET A 1 10.05 13.12 1.78
CA MET A 1 9.48 11.97 1.03
C MET A 1 10.25 10.73 1.45
N VAL A 2 9.63 9.56 1.42
CA VAL A 2 10.31 8.29 1.71
C VAL A 2 10.32 7.44 0.43
N LYS A 3 11.48 6.85 0.12
CA LYS A 3 11.68 5.99 -1.05
C LYS A 3 12.21 4.63 -0.59
N ALA A 4 11.64 3.56 -1.14
CA ALA A 4 12.18 2.21 -1.00
C ALA A 4 13.23 1.91 -2.08
N GLN A 5 14.33 1.30 -1.67
CA GLN A 5 15.36 0.66 -2.50
C GLN A 5 15.56 -0.76 -1.99
N ALA A 6 16.15 -1.66 -2.78
CA ALA A 6 16.20 -3.08 -2.43
C ALA A 6 16.74 -3.33 -1.01
N ASP A 7 17.81 -2.65 -0.62
CA ASP A 7 18.53 -2.83 0.64
C ASP A 7 18.27 -1.75 1.69
N GLU A 8 17.61 -0.64 1.32
CA GLU A 8 17.39 0.48 2.22
C GLU A 8 16.11 1.28 1.93
N ILE A 9 15.67 2.02 2.94
CA ILE A 9 14.70 3.09 2.83
C ILE A 9 15.43 4.40 2.99
N VAL A 10 15.15 5.34 2.09
CA VAL A 10 15.78 6.66 2.11
C VAL A 10 14.73 7.74 2.30
N ALA A 11 14.99 8.63 3.26
CA ALA A 11 14.26 9.88 3.37
C ALA A 11 14.94 11.00 2.61
N LEU A 12 14.13 11.72 1.85
CA LEU A 12 14.54 12.85 1.05
C LEU A 12 13.81 14.12 1.52
N ASP A 13 14.48 15.26 1.54
CA ASP A 13 13.84 16.56 1.74
C ASP A 13 12.83 16.79 0.61
N ARG A 14 11.64 17.27 0.96
CA ARG A 14 10.56 17.47 -0.03
C ARG A 14 10.82 18.64 -0.98
N ARG A 15 11.69 19.58 -0.61
CA ARG A 15 11.95 20.82 -1.34
C ARG A 15 12.96 20.62 -2.46
N ASP A 16 14.02 19.87 -2.17
CA ASP A 16 15.18 19.74 -3.08
C ASP A 16 15.61 18.28 -3.33
N GLY A 17 14.99 17.30 -2.67
CA GLY A 17 15.30 15.88 -2.86
C GLY A 17 16.61 15.44 -2.19
N THR A 18 17.23 16.27 -1.34
CA THR A 18 18.46 15.90 -0.62
C THR A 18 18.21 14.75 0.36
N ARG A 19 19.15 13.82 0.48
CA ARG A 19 19.07 12.70 1.45
C ARG A 19 19.18 13.24 2.87
N LEU A 20 18.15 12.99 3.68
CA LEU A 20 18.09 13.36 5.09
C LEU A 20 18.64 12.24 5.98
N TRP A 21 18.21 11.01 5.71
CA TRP A 21 18.63 9.79 6.43
C TRP A 21 18.26 8.54 5.62
N ASP A 22 18.76 7.40 6.08
CA ASP A 22 18.42 6.07 5.57
C ASP A 22 18.30 5.03 6.69
N ALA A 23 17.65 3.91 6.36
CA ALA A 23 17.54 2.75 7.23
C ALA A 23 17.58 1.46 6.39
N PRO A 24 18.24 0.38 6.87
CA PRO A 24 18.31 -0.88 6.14
C PRO A 24 16.96 -1.59 6.08
N THR A 25 16.76 -2.40 5.06
CA THR A 25 15.62 -3.31 4.95
C THR A 25 15.59 -4.28 6.15
N PRO A 26 14.44 -4.42 6.85
CA PRO A 26 14.33 -5.33 7.98
C PRO A 26 14.48 -6.81 7.61
N GLY A 27 15.40 -7.50 8.29
CA GLY A 27 15.57 -8.96 8.16
C GLY A 27 16.53 -9.37 7.04
N SER A 28 17.34 -10.40 7.31
CA SER A 28 18.34 -10.89 6.36
C SER A 28 17.70 -11.55 5.15
N GLY A 29 18.17 -11.21 3.94
CA GLY A 29 17.67 -11.81 2.69
C GLY A 29 16.35 -11.21 2.18
N THR A 30 15.87 -10.15 2.82
CA THR A 30 14.68 -9.43 2.38
C THR A 30 15.05 -8.26 1.48
N VAL A 31 14.08 -7.79 0.69
CA VAL A 31 14.16 -6.57 -0.10
C VAL A 31 13.02 -5.63 0.24
N MET A 32 13.27 -4.32 0.16
CA MET A 32 12.21 -3.34 0.21
C MET A 32 11.56 -3.22 -1.15
N CYS A 33 10.27 -3.44 -1.20
CA CYS A 33 9.50 -3.49 -2.42
C CYS A 33 8.86 -2.14 -2.76
N GLN A 34 8.40 -1.45 -1.72
CA GLN A 34 7.72 -0.18 -1.90
C GLN A 34 7.70 0.65 -0.61
N ALA A 35 7.56 1.96 -0.78
CA ALA A 35 7.23 2.90 0.26
C ALA A 35 6.01 3.73 -0.15
N SER A 36 5.22 4.15 0.84
CA SER A 36 4.20 5.16 0.65
C SER A 36 4.86 6.47 0.21
N THR A 37 4.34 7.08 -0.84
CA THR A 37 4.83 8.38 -1.34
C THR A 37 4.60 9.51 -0.33
N ASP A 38 3.56 9.37 0.50
CA ASP A 38 3.26 10.27 1.61
C ASP A 38 3.82 9.74 2.94
N ALA A 39 4.39 10.66 3.71
CA ALA A 39 4.94 10.45 5.04
C ALA A 39 4.34 11.40 6.09
N THR A 40 3.11 11.87 5.84
CA THR A 40 2.39 12.78 6.75
C THR A 40 2.27 12.17 8.15
N SER A 41 2.25 13.04 9.16
CA SER A 41 2.29 12.68 10.59
C SER A 41 3.55 11.94 11.03
N ASN A 42 4.67 12.08 10.31
CA ASN A 42 5.93 11.37 10.58
C ASN A 42 5.80 9.84 10.55
N ILE A 43 4.83 9.31 9.82
CA ILE A 43 4.68 7.86 9.63
C ILE A 43 4.93 7.57 8.17
N ALA A 44 5.63 6.49 7.83
CA ALA A 44 5.64 5.92 6.48
C ALA A 44 5.08 4.50 6.51
N VAL A 45 4.46 4.06 5.41
CA VAL A 45 4.04 2.67 5.22
C VAL A 45 4.93 2.04 4.17
N LEU A 46 5.44 0.85 4.45
CA LEU A 46 6.50 0.19 3.70
C LEU A 46 6.12 -1.26 3.43
N ALA A 47 6.51 -1.79 2.27
CA ALA A 47 6.36 -3.20 1.94
C ALA A 47 7.73 -3.83 1.72
N TYR A 48 7.96 -5.00 2.30
CA TYR A 48 9.17 -5.79 2.14
C TYR A 48 8.85 -7.28 2.02
N GLY A 49 9.84 -8.06 1.61
CA GLY A 49 9.74 -9.52 1.61
C GLY A 49 10.93 -10.17 0.91
N ASN A 50 10.79 -11.41 0.45
CA ASN A 50 11.92 -12.20 -0.05
C ASN A 50 11.94 -12.20 -1.58
N GLY A 51 12.98 -11.62 -2.19
CA GLY A 51 13.06 -11.54 -3.65
C GLY A 51 11.87 -10.78 -4.25
N GLU A 52 11.04 -11.44 -5.07
CA GLU A 52 9.84 -10.84 -5.65
C GLU A 52 8.61 -10.93 -4.71
N ASP A 53 8.72 -11.70 -3.62
CA ASP A 53 7.62 -11.97 -2.69
C ASP A 53 7.48 -10.88 -1.62
N CYS A 54 6.86 -9.76 -1.98
CA CYS A 54 6.60 -8.61 -1.10
C CYS A 54 5.35 -8.78 -0.23
N HIS A 55 5.31 -9.81 0.62
CA HIS A 55 4.13 -10.23 1.37
C HIS A 55 3.93 -9.50 2.70
N THR A 56 4.91 -8.71 3.16
CA THR A 56 4.80 -8.00 4.45
C THR A 56 4.73 -6.50 4.23
N PHE A 57 3.87 -5.82 4.98
CA PHE A 57 3.83 -4.37 5.02
C PHE A 57 3.65 -3.85 6.45
N TYR A 58 4.20 -2.67 6.72
CA TYR A 58 4.26 -2.12 8.07
C TYR A 58 4.28 -0.59 8.05
N ALA A 59 3.81 0.02 9.13
CA ALA A 59 4.07 1.43 9.40
C ALA A 59 5.28 1.60 10.31
N VAL A 60 6.03 2.66 10.06
CA VAL A 60 7.17 3.07 10.87
C VAL A 60 7.03 4.53 11.27
N ASP A 61 7.34 4.83 12.53
CA ASP A 61 7.54 6.20 12.99
C ASP A 61 8.92 6.68 12.53
N LEU A 62 8.95 7.73 11.72
CA LEU A 62 10.16 8.27 11.10
C LEU A 62 11.03 9.07 12.07
N THR A 63 10.54 9.37 13.27
CA THR A 63 11.31 10.09 14.30
C THR A 63 12.18 9.10 15.07
N SER A 64 11.63 7.93 15.38
CA SER A 64 12.25 6.89 16.21
C SER A 64 12.78 5.69 15.43
N GLY A 65 12.35 5.54 14.16
CA GLY A 65 12.64 4.37 13.33
C GLY A 65 11.90 3.09 13.76
N LYS A 66 10.95 3.18 14.69
CA LYS A 66 10.28 2.00 15.26
C LYS A 66 9.02 1.64 14.47
N PRO A 67 8.76 0.33 14.24
CA PRO A 67 7.50 -0.09 13.66
C PRO A 67 6.35 0.23 14.61
N LEU A 68 5.26 0.75 14.06
CA LEU A 68 4.02 1.03 14.78
C LEU A 68 3.07 -0.15 14.74
N TRP A 69 2.93 -0.75 13.56
CA TRP A 69 2.13 -1.94 13.29
C TRP A 69 2.69 -2.63 12.06
N GLN A 70 2.35 -3.91 11.91
CA GLN A 70 2.77 -4.74 10.78
C GLN A 70 1.66 -5.73 10.43
N HIS A 71 1.53 -6.00 9.14
CA HIS A 71 0.62 -6.97 8.58
C HIS A 71 1.35 -7.84 7.55
N GLN A 72 0.83 -9.04 7.37
CA GLN A 72 1.30 -9.98 6.37
C GLN A 72 0.11 -10.38 5.49
N ILE A 73 0.33 -10.40 4.17
CA ILE A 73 -0.63 -10.94 3.21
C ILE A 73 -0.45 -12.45 3.19
N ASP A 74 -1.56 -13.18 3.33
CA ASP A 74 -1.54 -14.64 3.30
C ASP A 74 -1.13 -15.17 1.93
N ALA A 75 -0.46 -16.33 1.92
CA ALA A 75 0.13 -16.89 0.72
C ALA A 75 -0.90 -17.34 -0.33
N ASP A 76 -2.15 -17.58 0.08
CA ASP A 76 -3.28 -17.92 -0.79
C ASP A 76 -3.85 -16.68 -1.51
N GLU A 77 -3.80 -15.52 -0.85
CA GLU A 77 -4.14 -14.20 -1.40
C GLU A 77 -2.97 -13.54 -2.16
N TRP A 78 -1.81 -14.21 -2.20
CA TRP A 78 -0.59 -13.77 -2.87
C TRP A 78 -0.41 -14.39 -4.27
N ALA A 79 0.18 -13.65 -5.20
CA ALA A 79 0.74 -14.20 -6.42
C ALA A 79 2.20 -13.74 -6.60
N PRO A 80 3.13 -14.65 -6.98
CA PRO A 80 4.55 -14.33 -7.09
C PRO A 80 4.87 -13.24 -8.12
N SER A 81 3.99 -13.02 -9.11
CA SER A 81 4.24 -12.16 -10.28
C SER A 81 3.90 -10.68 -10.08
N GLY A 82 3.22 -10.31 -9.00
CA GLY A 82 2.70 -8.96 -8.81
C GLY A 82 2.84 -8.52 -7.37
N GLY A 83 4.02 -8.03 -7.03
CA GLY A 83 4.34 -7.56 -5.68
C GLY A 83 3.34 -6.53 -5.13
N THR A 84 3.26 -6.43 -3.80
CA THR A 84 2.39 -5.50 -3.07
C THR A 84 2.46 -4.07 -3.63
N ARG A 85 1.28 -3.47 -3.79
CA ARG A 85 1.10 -2.06 -4.09
C ARG A 85 0.46 -1.36 -2.92
N ILE A 86 1.02 -0.21 -2.57
CA ILE A 86 0.67 0.69 -1.49
C ILE A 86 0.30 2.02 -2.15
N ALA A 87 -0.90 2.49 -1.86
CA ALA A 87 -1.33 3.85 -2.14
C ALA A 87 -1.79 4.49 -0.83
N ARG A 88 -1.29 5.68 -0.51
CA ARG A 88 -1.63 6.37 0.74
C ARG A 88 -2.23 7.74 0.46
N SER A 89 -3.26 8.09 1.23
CA SER A 89 -3.81 9.43 1.33
C SER A 89 -4.15 9.75 2.78
N GLY A 90 -3.45 10.72 3.38
CA GLY A 90 -3.64 11.09 4.77
C GLY A 90 -3.42 9.92 5.74
N ASP A 91 -4.45 9.60 6.53
CA ASP A 91 -4.46 8.51 7.51
C ASP A 91 -5.03 7.20 6.96
N THR A 92 -5.20 7.08 5.64
CA THR A 92 -5.63 5.84 4.99
C THR A 92 -4.55 5.34 4.04
N VAL A 93 -4.23 4.05 4.15
CA VAL A 93 -3.37 3.34 3.22
C VAL A 93 -4.13 2.16 2.63
N VAL A 94 -4.12 2.05 1.31
CA VAL A 94 -4.68 0.93 0.57
C VAL A 94 -3.53 0.03 0.14
N VAL A 95 -3.67 -1.25 0.43
CA VAL A 95 -2.72 -2.30 0.08
C VAL A 95 -3.42 -3.30 -0.83
N SER A 96 -2.79 -3.63 -1.95
CA SER A 96 -3.30 -4.62 -2.90
C SER A 96 -2.18 -5.48 -3.43
N ALA A 97 -2.46 -6.75 -3.68
CA ALA A 97 -1.60 -7.68 -4.38
C ALA A 97 -2.42 -8.39 -5.47
N GLU A 98 -1.79 -9.10 -6.41
CA GLU A 98 -2.47 -9.63 -7.60
C GLU A 98 -3.75 -10.45 -7.32
N LYS A 99 -3.75 -11.29 -6.27
CA LYS A 99 -4.92 -12.07 -5.83
C LYS A 99 -5.58 -11.49 -4.57
N HIS A 100 -5.03 -10.43 -4.01
CA HIS A 100 -5.56 -9.79 -2.80
C HIS A 100 -6.42 -8.60 -3.20
N LEU A 101 -7.70 -8.66 -2.84
CA LEU A 101 -8.60 -7.51 -2.98
C LEU A 101 -8.02 -6.32 -2.22
N ALA A 102 -8.14 -5.12 -2.79
CA ALA A 102 -7.58 -3.92 -2.17
C ALA A 102 -8.15 -3.72 -0.76
N THR A 103 -7.29 -3.77 0.24
CA THR A 103 -7.67 -3.59 1.65
C THR A 103 -7.13 -2.26 2.16
N ALA A 104 -7.99 -1.47 2.79
CA ALA A 104 -7.62 -0.20 3.39
C ALA A 104 -7.39 -0.34 4.89
N TYR A 105 -6.32 0.27 5.36
CA TYR A 105 -5.92 0.32 6.75
C TYR A 105 -5.76 1.77 7.18
N ARG A 106 -5.99 2.03 8.47
CA ARG A 106 -5.65 3.29 9.09
C ARG A 106 -4.14 3.35 9.33
N VAL A 107 -3.51 4.46 8.98
CA VAL A 107 -2.06 4.60 9.10
C VAL A 107 -1.61 4.73 10.56
N SER A 108 -2.41 5.34 11.43
CA SER A 108 -2.04 5.55 12.83
C SER A 108 -1.93 4.25 13.66
N ASP A 109 -2.75 3.24 13.38
CA ASP A 109 -2.91 2.06 14.24
C ASP A 109 -2.99 0.73 13.48
N GLY A 110 -3.00 0.75 12.14
CA GLY A 110 -3.04 -0.44 11.31
C GLY A 110 -4.41 -1.12 11.28
N LYS A 111 -5.46 -0.49 11.82
CA LYS A 111 -6.80 -1.06 11.82
C LYS A 111 -7.34 -1.13 10.39
N GLU A 112 -7.86 -2.30 9.99
CA GLU A 112 -8.62 -2.45 8.76
C GLU A 112 -9.86 -1.55 8.78
N LEU A 113 -10.03 -0.77 7.72
CA LEU A 113 -11.15 0.14 7.51
C LEU A 113 -12.21 -0.47 6.60
N TRP A 114 -11.76 -1.11 5.52
CA TRP A 114 -12.61 -1.80 4.55
C TRP A 114 -11.75 -2.67 3.62
N LYS A 115 -12.37 -3.68 3.01
CA LYS A 115 -11.81 -4.51 1.95
C LYS A 115 -12.68 -4.37 0.71
N ASP A 116 -12.07 -4.16 -0.46
CA ASP A 116 -12.80 -4.16 -1.73
C ASP A 116 -13.45 -5.52 -1.92
N THR A 117 -14.71 -5.53 -2.35
CA THR A 117 -15.50 -6.75 -2.61
C THR A 117 -15.98 -6.78 -4.05
N SER A 118 -15.51 -5.85 -4.88
CA SER A 118 -15.84 -5.78 -6.29
C SER A 118 -15.38 -7.07 -7.00
N PRO A 119 -16.19 -7.62 -7.92
CA PRO A 119 -15.79 -8.79 -8.70
C PRO A 119 -14.48 -8.49 -9.42
N THR A 120 -13.51 -9.40 -9.30
CA THR A 120 -12.23 -9.26 -9.97
C THR A 120 -12.38 -9.49 -11.47
N ALA A 121 -11.40 -9.06 -12.27
CA ALA A 121 -11.39 -9.36 -13.70
C ALA A 121 -11.43 -10.87 -14.03
N PHE A 122 -11.05 -11.73 -13.07
CA PHE A 122 -11.18 -13.19 -13.18
C PHE A 122 -12.63 -13.67 -13.04
N ASP A 123 -13.47 -12.97 -12.27
CA ASP A 123 -14.90 -13.27 -12.08
C ASP A 123 -15.74 -12.87 -13.30
N LEU A 124 -15.23 -11.95 -14.13
CA LEU A 124 -15.92 -11.44 -15.33
C LEU A 124 -15.88 -12.39 -16.54
N LYS A 125 -15.44 -13.65 -16.40
CA LYS A 125 -15.56 -14.67 -17.45
C LYS A 125 -17.00 -15.16 -17.70
N SER A 126 -18.00 -14.63 -16.98
CA SER A 126 -19.41 -14.84 -17.27
C SER A 126 -19.95 -13.72 -18.19
N PRO A 127 -20.83 -14.01 -19.17
CA PRO A 127 -21.26 -13.03 -20.17
C PRO A 127 -21.90 -11.79 -19.50
N PRO A 128 -21.82 -10.60 -20.12
CA PRO A 128 -22.10 -9.34 -19.43
C PRO A 128 -23.53 -9.26 -18.92
N GLY A 129 -23.70 -9.41 -17.61
CA GLY A 129 -24.89 -8.99 -16.90
C GLY A 129 -24.95 -7.47 -16.88
N ARG A 130 -26.03 -6.91 -17.43
CA ARG A 130 -26.32 -5.47 -17.49
C ARG A 130 -26.10 -4.80 -16.11
N LEU A 131 -25.15 -3.87 -16.04
CA LEU A 131 -24.98 -2.99 -14.87
C LEU A 131 -26.29 -2.21 -14.60
N PRO A 132 -26.77 -2.09 -13.35
CA PRO A 132 -27.91 -1.24 -13.04
C PRO A 132 -27.55 0.23 -13.29
N GLY A 133 -28.32 0.87 -14.16
CA GLY A 133 -28.07 2.24 -14.63
C GLY A 133 -28.06 3.26 -13.49
N GLY A 134 -26.96 4.02 -13.42
CA GLY A 134 -26.87 5.20 -12.57
C GLY A 134 -27.89 6.25 -13.01
N ARG A 135 -28.76 6.65 -12.08
CA ARG A 135 -29.71 7.74 -12.26
C ARG A 135 -28.94 9.06 -12.38
N SER A 136 -28.93 9.67 -13.56
CA SER A 136 -28.54 11.07 -13.73
C SER A 136 -29.70 11.97 -13.28
N THR A 137 -29.52 12.70 -12.20
CA THR A 137 -30.36 13.88 -11.88
C THR A 137 -29.98 15.03 -12.81
N PRO A 138 -30.92 15.68 -13.51
CA PRO A 138 -30.61 16.90 -14.24
C PRO A 138 -30.44 18.09 -13.27
N ALA A 139 -29.40 18.89 -13.51
CA ALA A 139 -29.19 20.15 -12.80
C ALA A 139 -30.18 21.22 -13.28
N ALA A 140 -30.76 21.95 -12.32
CA ALA A 140 -31.64 23.09 -12.55
C ALA A 140 -30.85 24.31 -13.08
N ALA A 141 -31.59 25.15 -13.81
CA ALA A 141 -31.14 26.27 -14.63
C ALA A 141 -30.53 27.46 -13.89
N SER A 142 -29.84 28.32 -14.64
CA SER A 142 -29.96 29.79 -14.58
C SER A 142 -29.64 30.38 -15.95
#